data_AF-A0A8J9YN86-F1
#
_entry.id   AF-A0A8J9YN86-F1
#
_cell.length_a   1.000
_cell.length_b   1.000
_cell.length_c   1.000
_cell.angle_alpha   90.00
_cell.angle_beta   90.00
_cell.angle_gamma   90.00
#
_symmetry.space_group_name_H-M   'P 1'
#
loop_
_entity.id
_entity.type
_entity.pdbx_description
1 polymer ?
#
loop_
_entity_poly.entity_id
_entity_poly.type
_entity_poly.pdbx_seq_one_letter_code
_entity_poly.pdbx_strand_id
1 'polypeptide(L)'
;MILSSFLSINLRPKLYSWVKQTRNIRPIIKVGKEKFQLCIDVHQFTKNEIRVKARPEHIIIEGKQERKTQKGCVIRQFVRKFKLPDGCNPHKIKSQLSEDGFLTITAARDTCDVNWPCETIVPISYSKESECASKIDDKPSPSDRKSS
;
A
#
# COMPACT_ATOMS: atom_id res chain seq x y z
N MET A 1 39.98 -2.34 43.56
CA MET A 1 39.44 -1.35 42.59
C MET A 1 38.72 -2.11 41.50
N ILE A 2 37.46 -1.74 41.29
CA ILE A 2 36.46 -2.38 40.42
C ILE A 2 36.68 -1.88 38.98
N LEU A 3 36.75 -2.77 38.00
CA LEU A 3 36.34 -2.43 36.62
C LEU A 3 35.74 -3.67 35.96
N SER A 4 34.43 -3.74 36.01
CA SER A 4 33.59 -4.68 35.27
C SER A 4 33.77 -4.44 33.76
N SER A 5 34.19 -5.47 33.05
CA SER A 5 34.20 -5.50 31.59
C SER A 5 32.77 -5.74 31.11
N PHE A 6 32.05 -4.66 30.78
CA PHE A 6 30.77 -4.76 30.09
C PHE A 6 31.02 -5.20 28.65
N LEU A 7 30.91 -6.51 28.40
CA LEU A 7 30.73 -7.02 27.05
C LEU A 7 29.47 -6.37 26.47
N SER A 8 29.68 -5.45 25.52
CA SER A 8 28.61 -4.90 24.69
C SER A 8 27.99 -6.03 23.87
N ILE A 9 26.88 -6.57 24.35
CA ILE A 9 26.04 -7.47 23.56
C ILE A 9 25.39 -6.63 22.45
N ASN A 10 26.06 -6.56 21.31
CA ASN A 10 25.46 -6.07 20.08
C ASN A 10 24.47 -7.13 19.59
N LEU A 11 23.25 -7.13 20.15
CA LEU A 11 22.11 -7.78 19.53
C LEU A 11 21.86 -7.04 18.21
N ARG A 12 22.46 -7.52 17.12
CA ARG A 12 22.02 -7.15 15.78
C ARG A 12 20.65 -7.79 15.61
N PRO A 13 19.52 -7.05 15.60
CA PRO A 13 18.26 -7.67 15.29
C PRO A 13 18.40 -8.20 13.86
N LYS A 14 18.38 -9.53 13.70
CA LYS A 14 18.19 -10.14 12.39
C LYS A 14 16.88 -9.55 11.87
N LEU A 15 16.96 -8.70 10.84
CA LEU A 15 15.77 -8.20 10.16
C LEU A 15 14.94 -9.42 9.79
N TYR A 16 13.81 -9.57 10.49
CA TYR A 16 12.84 -10.60 10.18
C TYR A 16 12.37 -10.33 8.75
N SER A 17 12.94 -11.07 7.80
CA SER A 17 12.33 -11.34 6.51
C SER A 17 11.13 -12.25 6.73
N TRP A 18 10.11 -11.70 7.42
CA TRP A 18 8.82 -12.32 7.65
C TRP A 18 7.74 -11.45 7.01
N VAL A 19 7.84 -11.29 5.70
CA VAL A 19 6.70 -10.85 4.88
C VAL A 19 6.59 -11.79 3.69
N LYS A 20 6.32 -13.07 3.96
CA LYS A 20 5.89 -14.03 2.94
C LYS A 20 4.37 -14.28 2.96
N GLN A 21 3.59 -13.38 3.54
CA GLN A 21 2.13 -13.54 3.67
C GLN A 21 1.35 -12.47 2.87
N THR A 22 1.74 -12.15 1.63
CA THR A 22 0.98 -11.21 0.79
C THR A 22 0.97 -11.58 -0.70
N ARG A 23 1.02 -12.89 -1.03
CA ARG A 23 1.05 -13.37 -2.43
C ARG A 23 -0.13 -12.87 -3.29
N ASN A 24 -1.23 -12.42 -2.68
CA ASN A 24 -2.44 -12.04 -3.39
C ASN A 24 -2.76 -10.53 -3.38
N ILE A 25 -1.94 -9.69 -2.72
CA ILE A 25 -2.18 -8.25 -2.73
C ILE A 25 -1.45 -7.65 -3.95
N ARG A 26 -2.15 -7.55 -5.08
CA ARG A 26 -1.64 -6.97 -6.32
C ARG A 26 -2.05 -5.49 -6.41
N PRO A 27 -1.10 -4.55 -6.37
CA PRO A 27 -1.40 -3.14 -6.55
C PRO A 27 -1.58 -2.80 -8.04
N ILE A 28 -2.50 -1.89 -8.34
CA ILE A 28 -2.63 -1.21 -9.63
C ILE A 28 -2.15 0.22 -9.41
N ILE A 29 -1.14 0.65 -10.18
CA ILE A 29 -0.52 1.97 -10.05
C ILE A 29 -0.71 2.73 -11.36
N LYS A 30 -1.28 3.94 -11.27
CA LYS A 30 -1.41 4.89 -12.38
C LYS A 30 -0.67 6.17 -12.02
N VAL A 31 0.35 6.50 -12.80
CA VAL A 31 1.13 7.74 -12.65
C VAL A 31 0.78 8.68 -13.79
N GLY A 32 -0.05 9.69 -13.51
CA GLY A 32 -0.37 10.75 -14.44
C GLY A 32 0.48 12.00 -14.22
N LYS A 33 0.31 12.99 -15.09
CA LYS A 33 0.94 14.31 -14.96
C LYS A 33 0.42 15.06 -13.72
N GLU A 34 -0.91 15.11 -13.57
CA GLU A 34 -1.60 15.87 -12.52
C GLU A 34 -1.86 15.07 -11.23
N LYS A 35 -1.91 13.73 -11.32
CA LYS A 35 -2.24 12.87 -10.18
C LYS A 35 -1.53 11.52 -10.21
N PHE A 36 -1.21 11.03 -9.02
CA PHE A 36 -0.83 9.66 -8.74
C PHE A 36 -2.04 8.92 -8.15
N GLN A 37 -2.27 7.69 -8.60
CA GLN A 37 -3.34 6.84 -8.10
C GLN A 37 -2.84 5.41 -7.86
N LEU A 38 -3.09 4.90 -6.67
CA LEU A 38 -2.77 3.54 -6.23
C LEU A 38 -4.07 2.86 -5.82
N CYS A 39 -4.34 1.70 -6.39
CA CYS A 39 -5.44 0.83 -5.97
C CYS A 39 -4.87 -0.49 -5.47
N ILE A 40 -5.39 -0.99 -4.36
CA ILE A 40 -4.92 -2.22 -3.73
C ILE A 40 -6.11 -3.01 -3.17
N ASP A 41 -6.14 -4.30 -3.45
CA ASP A 41 -7.13 -5.21 -2.88
C ASP A 41 -6.80 -5.47 -1.39
N VAL A 42 -7.75 -5.14 -0.52
CA VAL A 42 -7.71 -5.31 0.93
C VAL A 42 -8.98 -5.97 1.45
N HIS A 43 -9.75 -6.71 0.63
CA HIS A 43 -11.04 -7.33 1.02
C HIS A 43 -10.98 -8.20 2.27
N GLN A 44 -9.80 -8.71 2.63
CA GLN A 44 -9.61 -9.52 3.83
C GLN A 44 -9.59 -8.69 5.12
N PHE A 45 -9.56 -7.35 5.03
CA PHE A 45 -9.42 -6.43 6.15
C PHE A 45 -10.58 -5.44 6.16
N THR A 46 -11.05 -5.09 7.35
CA THR A 46 -12.00 -3.99 7.56
C THR A 46 -11.26 -2.65 7.61
N LYS A 47 -11.99 -1.54 7.44
CA LYS A 47 -11.43 -0.19 7.54
C LYS A 47 -10.60 0.06 8.81
N ASN A 48 -11.05 -0.45 9.96
CA ASN A 48 -10.38 -0.25 11.25
C ASN A 48 -9.12 -1.10 11.42
N GLU A 49 -8.99 -2.15 10.61
CA GLU A 49 -7.81 -3.04 10.57
C GLU A 49 -6.72 -2.53 9.62
N ILE A 50 -6.98 -1.43 8.90
CA ILE A 50 -6.09 -0.85 7.90
C ILE A 50 -5.62 0.53 8.36
N ARG A 51 -4.34 0.84 8.11
CA ARG A 51 -3.74 2.16 8.36
C ARG A 51 -2.94 2.61 7.16
N VAL A 52 -3.16 3.86 6.75
CA VAL A 52 -2.42 4.52 5.68
C VAL A 52 -1.57 5.64 6.29
N LYS A 53 -0.27 5.62 6.00
CA LYS A 53 0.69 6.65 6.37
C LYS A 53 1.31 7.23 5.10
N ALA A 54 1.38 8.55 5.04
CA ALA A 54 2.04 9.28 3.97
C ALA A 54 3.32 9.93 4.49
N ARG A 55 4.41 9.75 3.75
CA ARG A 55 5.68 10.47 3.90
C ARG A 55 6.05 11.11 2.56
N PRO A 56 6.95 12.10 2.51
CA PRO A 56 7.30 12.79 1.25
C PRO A 56 7.65 11.84 0.10
N GLU A 57 8.41 10.78 0.36
CA GLU A 57 8.88 9.86 -0.69
C GLU A 57 8.02 8.60 -0.85
N HIS A 58 7.11 8.30 0.10
CA HIS A 58 6.41 7.03 0.09
C HIS A 58 5.09 7.00 0.87
N ILE A 59 4.20 6.13 0.42
CA ILE A 59 3.01 5.71 1.15
C ILE A 59 3.27 4.35 1.80
N ILE A 60 2.88 4.19 3.05
CA ILE A 60 2.89 2.91 3.77
C ILE A 60 1.44 2.52 4.06
N ILE A 61 1.06 1.31 3.65
CA ILE A 61 -0.23 0.70 3.96
C ILE A 61 0.03 -0.48 4.86
N GLU A 62 -0.55 -0.45 6.05
CA GLU A 62 -0.46 -1.49 7.06
C GLU A 62 -1.85 -2.10 7.23
N GLY A 63 -1.95 -3.43 7.27
CA GLY A 63 -3.17 -4.13 7.63
C GLY A 63 -2.89 -5.20 8.66
N LYS A 64 -3.72 -5.30 9.71
CA LYS A 64 -3.61 -6.32 10.75
C LYS A 64 -4.99 -6.83 11.12
N GLN A 65 -5.21 -8.12 10.95
CA GLN A 65 -6.45 -8.82 11.29
C GLN A 65 -6.14 -10.00 12.19
N GLU A 66 -6.99 -10.21 13.19
CA GLU A 66 -6.98 -11.37 14.07
C GLU A 66 -8.41 -11.93 14.18
N ARG A 67 -8.61 -13.19 13.78
CA ARG A 67 -9.92 -13.86 13.87
C ARG A 67 -9.82 -15.16 14.66
N LYS A 68 -10.67 -15.30 15.67
CA LYS A 68 -10.86 -16.57 16.39
C LYS A 68 -11.71 -17.51 15.54
N THR A 69 -11.32 -18.78 15.50
CA THR A 69 -12.01 -19.87 14.82
C THR A 69 -12.23 -21.00 15.82
N GLN A 70 -13.08 -21.97 15.49
CA GLN A 70 -13.32 -23.14 16.35
C GLN A 70 -12.04 -23.93 16.69
N LYS A 71 -11.03 -23.91 15.81
CA LYS A 71 -9.80 -24.69 15.93
C LYS A 71 -8.56 -23.86 16.30
N GLY A 72 -8.71 -22.56 16.58
CA GLY A 72 -7.57 -21.69 16.91
C GLY A 72 -7.75 -20.25 16.43
N CYS A 73 -6.65 -19.56 16.12
CA CYS A 73 -6.63 -18.17 15.68
C CYS A 73 -6.00 -18.03 14.29
N VAL A 74 -6.60 -17.20 13.44
CA VAL A 74 -6.05 -16.80 12.13
C VAL A 74 -5.62 -15.34 12.22
N ILE A 75 -4.31 -15.11 12.06
CA ILE A 75 -3.72 -13.77 12.03
C ILE A 75 -3.24 -13.47 10.62
N ARG A 76 -3.67 -12.35 10.06
CA ARG A 76 -3.18 -11.82 8.79
C ARG A 76 -2.56 -10.46 9.04
N GLN A 77 -1.37 -10.23 8.49
CA GLN A 77 -0.72 -8.93 8.59
C GLN A 77 0.00 -8.63 7.28
N PHE A 78 -0.10 -7.37 6.82
CA PHE A 78 0.69 -6.88 5.72
C PHE A 78 1.25 -5.49 5.99
N VAL A 79 2.39 -5.21 5.38
CA VAL A 79 2.94 -3.86 5.24
C VAL A 79 3.40 -3.72 3.79
N ARG A 80 2.86 -2.72 3.09
CA ARG A 80 3.25 -2.41 1.71
C ARG A 80 3.71 -0.96 1.65
N LYS A 81 4.91 -0.75 1.11
CA LYS A 81 5.52 0.57 0.89
C LYS A 81 5.52 0.87 -0.60
N PHE A 82 5.02 2.03 -0.98
CA PHE A 82 4.95 2.51 -2.37
C PHE A 82 5.71 3.82 -2.49
N LYS A 83 6.60 3.93 -3.48
CA LYS A 83 7.28 5.19 -3.76
C LYS A 83 6.26 6.20 -4.33
N LEU A 84 6.22 7.39 -3.74
CA LEU A 84 5.47 8.51 -4.28
C LEU A 84 6.29 9.18 -5.39
N PRO A 85 5.67 9.55 -6.52
CA PRO A 85 6.32 10.41 -7.50
C PRO A 85 6.66 11.78 -6.91
N ASP A 86 7.69 12.42 -7.48
CA ASP A 86 8.03 13.79 -7.12
C ASP A 86 6.87 14.75 -7.42
N GLY A 87 6.73 15.77 -6.58
CA GLY A 87 5.63 16.74 -6.60
C GLY A 87 4.35 16.29 -5.90
N CYS A 88 4.28 15.07 -5.35
CA CYS A 88 3.14 14.67 -4.54
C CYS A 88 3.21 15.29 -3.13
N ASN A 89 2.16 16.01 -2.73
CA ASN A 89 2.01 16.53 -1.38
C ASN A 89 1.38 15.49 -0.44
N PRO A 90 2.08 14.99 0.61
CA PRO A 90 1.54 14.04 1.58
C PRO A 90 0.24 14.49 2.28
N HIS A 91 0.03 15.78 2.48
CA HIS A 91 -1.18 16.32 3.13
C HIS A 91 -2.41 16.34 2.24
N LYS A 92 -2.21 16.39 0.92
CA LYS A 92 -3.29 16.39 -0.06
C LYS A 92 -3.69 14.97 -0.49
N ILE A 93 -3.05 13.95 0.09
CA ILE A 93 -3.38 12.55 -0.20
C ILE A 93 -4.77 12.22 0.36
N LYS A 94 -5.59 11.59 -0.47
CA LYS A 94 -6.91 11.08 -0.09
C LYS A 94 -6.90 9.57 -0.18
N SER A 95 -7.61 8.91 0.73
CA SER A 95 -7.79 7.46 0.70
C SER A 95 -9.26 7.07 0.84
N GLN A 96 -9.71 6.14 -0.01
CA GLN A 96 -11.09 5.68 -0.08
C GLN A 96 -11.12 4.16 -0.12
N LEU A 97 -11.96 3.55 0.71
CA LEU A 97 -12.23 2.12 0.72
C LEU A 97 -13.61 1.87 0.11
N SER A 98 -13.64 1.12 -0.97
CA SER A 98 -14.88 0.63 -1.58
C SER A 98 -15.45 -0.55 -0.78
N GLU A 99 -16.76 -0.75 -0.89
CA GLU A 99 -17.47 -1.91 -0.30
C GLU A 99 -16.92 -3.25 -0.80
N ASP A 100 -16.43 -3.30 -2.05
CA ASP A 100 -15.81 -4.49 -2.65
C ASP A 100 -14.41 -4.78 -2.11
N GLY A 101 -13.89 -3.97 -1.17
CA GLY A 101 -12.59 -4.18 -0.54
C GLY A 101 -11.40 -3.59 -1.29
N PHE A 102 -11.62 -2.69 -2.24
CA PHE A 102 -10.54 -1.95 -2.91
C PHE A 102 -10.22 -0.65 -2.19
N LEU A 103 -8.98 -0.51 -1.74
CA LEU A 103 -8.44 0.74 -1.20
C LEU A 103 -7.80 1.55 -2.33
N THR A 104 -8.35 2.71 -2.62
CA THR A 104 -7.81 3.69 -3.57
C THR A 104 -7.15 4.84 -2.83
N ILE A 105 -5.92 5.16 -3.21
CA ILE A 105 -5.14 6.29 -2.70
C ILE A 105 -4.82 7.21 -3.86
N THR A 106 -5.18 8.49 -3.72
CA THR A 106 -4.96 9.51 -4.75
C THR A 106 -4.14 10.65 -4.17
N ALA A 107 -3.10 11.06 -4.90
CA ALA A 107 -2.25 12.19 -4.56
C ALA A 107 -2.20 13.16 -5.75
N ALA A 108 -2.53 14.43 -5.52
CA ALA A 108 -2.29 15.49 -6.50
C ALA A 108 -0.78 15.72 -6.65
N ARG A 109 -0.35 16.04 -7.87
CA ARG A 109 1.04 16.36 -8.19
C ARG A 109 1.14 17.85 -8.49
N ASP A 110 1.74 18.59 -7.56
CA ASP A 110 2.09 19.99 -7.73
C ASP A 110 3.58 20.03 -8.13
N THR A 111 3.94 20.63 -9.26
CA THR A 111 5.32 20.60 -9.80
C THR A 111 6.31 21.52 -9.08
N CYS A 112 6.01 21.93 -7.84
CA CYS A 112 6.80 22.90 -7.10
C CYS A 112 7.51 22.21 -5.93
N ASP A 113 8.82 22.43 -5.79
CA ASP A 113 9.63 21.91 -4.70
C ASP A 113 9.22 22.56 -3.38
N VAL A 114 8.62 21.77 -2.49
CA VAL A 114 8.21 22.24 -1.16
C VAL A 114 8.55 21.20 -0.11
N ASN A 115 9.10 21.69 1.01
CA ASN A 115 9.46 20.90 2.17
C ASN A 115 8.19 20.48 2.92
N TRP A 116 7.80 19.21 2.80
CA TRP A 116 6.66 18.62 3.51
C TRP A 116 7.11 17.95 4.82
N PRO A 117 6.28 17.94 5.87
CA PRO A 117 6.61 17.24 7.11
C PRO A 117 6.78 15.74 6.89
N CYS A 118 7.57 15.13 7.77
CA CYS A 118 8.11 13.79 7.60
C CYS A 118 7.04 12.68 7.51
N GLU A 119 5.90 12.81 8.20
CA GLU A 119 4.83 11.80 8.21
C GLU A 119 3.45 12.42 8.48
N THR A 120 2.42 11.89 7.85
CA THR A 120 1.01 12.24 8.10
C THR A 120 0.13 10.98 8.00
N ILE A 121 -0.83 10.86 8.92
CA ILE A 121 -1.84 9.79 8.89
C ILE A 121 -2.95 10.19 7.92
N VAL A 122 -3.25 9.34 6.94
CA VAL A 122 -4.30 9.60 5.96
C VAL A 122 -5.59 8.89 6.41
N PRO A 123 -6.69 9.62 6.66
CA PRO A 123 -7.95 9.00 7.01
C PRO A 123 -8.56 8.30 5.79
N ILE A 124 -9.15 7.13 6.04
CA ILE A 124 -9.85 6.33 5.03
C ILE A 124 -11.32 6.72 5.05
N SER A 125 -11.90 7.18 3.94
CA SER A 125 -13.35 7.36 3.79
C SER A 125 -13.96 6.18 3.02
N TYR A 126 -15.27 5.99 3.07
CA TYR A 126 -15.95 5.00 2.21
C TYR A 126 -16.30 5.64 0.85
N SER A 127 -16.29 4.85 -0.23
CA SER A 127 -16.76 5.27 -1.56
C SER A 127 -17.80 4.29 -2.11
N LYS A 128 -18.80 4.82 -2.83
CA LYS A 128 -19.84 4.02 -3.50
C LYS A 128 -19.39 3.50 -4.89
N GLU A 129 -18.26 3.97 -5.40
CA GLU A 129 -17.78 3.70 -6.77
C GLU A 129 -16.37 3.09 -6.75
N SER A 130 -16.13 2.08 -7.59
CA SER A 130 -14.84 1.37 -7.76
C SER A 130 -14.11 1.83 -9.03
N GLU A 131 -13.49 3.01 -8.99
CA GLU A 131 -12.88 3.67 -10.17
C GLU A 131 -11.64 2.98 -10.81
N CYS A 132 -11.18 1.84 -10.29
CA CYS A 132 -9.91 1.23 -10.77
C CYS A 132 -10.06 -0.14 -11.45
N ALA A 133 -11.23 -0.77 -11.44
CA ALA A 133 -11.37 -2.18 -11.86
C ALA A 133 -11.72 -2.39 -13.35
N SER A 134 -11.97 -1.34 -14.14
CA SER A 134 -12.38 -1.52 -15.54
C SER A 134 -11.21 -1.38 -16.54
N LYS A 135 -11.04 -2.47 -17.31
CA LYS A 135 -10.26 -2.66 -18.56
C LYS A 135 -8.82 -3.18 -18.44
N ILE A 136 -8.70 -4.50 -18.28
CA ILE A 136 -7.67 -5.31 -18.93
C ILE A 136 -8.42 -6.34 -19.79
N ASP A 137 -8.79 -5.95 -21.00
CA ASP A 137 -9.18 -6.88 -22.06
C ASP A 137 -8.19 -6.69 -23.21
N ASP A 138 -6.97 -7.20 -23.02
CA ASP A 138 -6.06 -7.47 -24.15
C ASP A 138 -6.60 -8.70 -24.87
N LYS A 139 -7.42 -8.50 -25.91
CA LYS A 139 -7.66 -9.54 -26.91
C LYS A 139 -6.57 -9.39 -27.99
N PRO A 140 -5.71 -10.41 -28.21
CA PRO A 140 -4.66 -10.30 -29.22
C PRO A 140 -5.29 -10.24 -30.61
N SER A 141 -4.78 -9.32 -31.43
CA SER A 141 -5.05 -9.26 -32.86
C SER A 141 -4.45 -10.50 -33.55
N PRO A 142 -5.22 -11.25 -34.35
CA PRO A 142 -4.64 -12.23 -35.25
C PRO A 142 -4.18 -11.52 -36.53
N SER A 143 -2.87 -11.46 -36.71
CA SER A 143 -2.21 -11.24 -37.99
C SER A 143 -2.44 -12.42 -38.93
N ASP A 144 -2.88 -12.11 -40.16
CA ASP A 144 -2.68 -12.78 -41.44
C ASP A 144 -2.43 -14.31 -41.50
N ARG A 145 -3.37 -15.05 -42.15
CA ARG A 145 -3.05 -16.20 -43.02
C ARG A 145 -4.03 -16.34 -44.20
N LYS A 146 -3.56 -15.88 -45.36
CA LYS A 146 -3.53 -16.51 -46.71
C LYS A 146 -4.67 -17.45 -47.17
N SER A 147 -5.08 -17.16 -48.41
CA SER A 147 -5.44 -18.07 -49.53
C SER A 147 -6.65 -18.99 -49.38
N SER A 148 -7.70 -18.75 -50.18
CA SER A 148 -7.87 -19.42 -51.48
C SER A 148 -8.96 -18.75 -52.31
#